data_AF-E9QDH9-F1
#
_entry.id   AF-E9QDH9-F1
#
_cell.length_a   1.000
_cell.length_b   1.000
_cell.length_c   1.000
_cell.angle_alpha   90.00
_cell.angle_beta   90.00
_cell.angle_gamma   90.00
#
_symmetry.space_group_name_H-M   'P 1'
#
loop_
_entity.id
_entity.type
_entity.pdbx_description
1 polymer ?
#
loop_
_entity_poly.entity_id
_entity_poly.type
_entity_poly.pdbx_seq_one_letter_code
_entity_poly.pdbx_strand_id
1 'polypeptide(L)'
;MALSMNALRLSCSSSVGDLQSIETVVGPLNDGISSICYVCKHLLEAEVNQNSGMCSNYRQIRRHIEYAEQHIARSEKTIKVKLQNLDERMEQLIKEQGNAEQQRQQKCLTKDDLHIEKYFAKESLENSREALEQAKKNVASAKKEIEREEDRKVTGGWVTAAGVGVTLIPVAGWVLGPMMICDGISTIEDASRAIRDAEDDLEENEARVGKYRRKVSDYQSEISNIESEIKETDELLDKIQSEIEEVKQHLDYTADIQEMVRKAVNLLSIVSGRVTVLERQTRGFILWEPVIKVMEEVMKAVANVAENRLLYNHGVAGLMNTLRANVGELLTLCSSPTHSEYEDYY
;
A
#
# COMPACT_ATOMS: atom_id res chain seq x y z
N MET A 1 13.52 -0.28 -2.80
CA MET A 1 12.57 0.21 -3.83
C MET A 1 12.57 -0.61 -5.12
N ALA A 2 13.69 -0.82 -5.82
CA ALA A 2 13.67 -1.60 -7.08
C ALA A 2 13.15 -3.05 -6.93
N LEU A 3 13.34 -3.67 -5.76
CA LEU A 3 12.80 -5.00 -5.45
C LEU A 3 11.26 -5.01 -5.27
N SER A 4 10.66 -3.90 -4.80
CA SER A 4 9.20 -3.77 -4.63
C SER A 4 8.49 -3.68 -5.98
N MET A 5 9.01 -2.84 -6.89
CA MET A 5 8.43 -2.68 -8.23
C MET A 5 8.49 -3.95 -9.08
N ASN A 6 9.56 -4.74 -8.97
CA ASN A 6 9.62 -6.03 -9.67
C ASN A 6 8.67 -7.07 -9.07
N ALA A 7 8.47 -7.05 -7.75
CA ALA A 7 7.47 -7.90 -7.10
C ALA A 7 6.05 -7.51 -7.54
N LEU A 8 5.72 -6.22 -7.58
CA LEU A 8 4.42 -5.69 -8.04
C LEU A 8 4.12 -6.07 -9.50
N ARG A 9 5.10 -5.94 -10.41
CA ARG A 9 4.94 -6.35 -11.81
C ARG A 9 4.71 -7.84 -12.00
N LEU A 10 5.43 -8.68 -11.25
CA LEU A 10 5.20 -10.14 -11.26
C LEU A 10 3.79 -10.49 -10.75
N SER A 11 3.29 -9.67 -9.83
CA SER A 11 1.98 -9.83 -9.22
C SER A 11 0.81 -9.49 -10.14
N CYS A 12 0.99 -8.47 -10.99
CA CYS A 12 0.03 -8.12 -12.04
C CYS A 12 -0.09 -9.23 -13.10
N SER A 13 1.01 -9.92 -13.37
CA SER A 13 1.02 -11.05 -14.29
C SER A 13 0.31 -12.29 -13.72
N SER A 14 0.28 -12.45 -12.40
CA SER A 14 -0.32 -13.66 -11.80
C SER A 14 -1.85 -13.59 -11.76
N SER A 15 -2.45 -12.43 -11.50
CA SER A 15 -3.92 -12.29 -11.50
C SER A 15 -4.56 -12.61 -12.86
N VAL A 16 -3.88 -12.24 -13.95
CA VAL A 16 -4.28 -12.58 -15.32
C VAL A 16 -4.06 -14.08 -15.61
N GLY A 17 -2.97 -14.65 -15.08
CA GLY A 17 -2.71 -16.09 -15.16
C GLY A 17 -3.73 -16.94 -14.40
N ASP A 18 -4.28 -16.43 -13.29
CA ASP A 18 -5.26 -17.16 -12.48
C ASP A 18 -6.62 -17.31 -13.17
N LEU A 19 -7.01 -16.35 -14.02
CA LEU A 19 -8.22 -16.46 -14.85
C LEU A 19 -8.06 -17.47 -15.99
N GLN A 20 -6.87 -17.57 -16.61
CA GLN A 20 -6.58 -18.64 -17.59
C GLN A 20 -6.71 -20.04 -16.99
N SER A 21 -6.57 -20.18 -15.67
CA SER A 21 -6.74 -21.46 -14.98
C SER A 21 -8.19 -21.89 -14.81
N ILE A 22 -9.19 -21.08 -15.15
CA ILE A 22 -10.61 -21.42 -14.93
C ILE A 22 -11.04 -22.66 -15.72
N GLU A 23 -10.41 -22.93 -16.86
CA GLU A 23 -10.69 -24.12 -17.69
C GLU A 23 -10.47 -25.42 -16.92
N THR A 24 -9.51 -25.43 -15.99
CA THR A 24 -9.24 -26.60 -15.12
C THR A 24 -10.36 -26.89 -14.12
N VAL A 25 -11.22 -25.91 -13.84
CA VAL A 25 -12.45 -26.05 -13.05
C VAL A 25 -13.61 -26.47 -13.95
N VAL A 26 -13.74 -25.84 -15.12
CA VAL A 26 -14.88 -26.04 -16.03
C VAL A 26 -14.84 -27.40 -16.72
N GLY A 27 -13.67 -27.93 -17.07
CA GLY A 27 -13.53 -29.24 -17.72
C GLY A 27 -14.17 -30.38 -16.92
N PRO A 28 -13.72 -30.66 -15.69
CA PRO A 28 -14.33 -31.70 -14.88
C PRO A 28 -15.80 -31.42 -14.54
N LEU A 29 -16.21 -30.14 -14.46
CA LEU A 29 -17.61 -29.79 -14.22
C LEU A 29 -18.48 -30.26 -15.39
N ASN A 30 -18.06 -29.99 -16.62
CA ASN A 30 -18.74 -30.43 -17.83
C ASN A 30 -18.83 -31.94 -17.93
N ASP A 31 -17.75 -32.65 -17.60
CA ASP A 31 -17.73 -34.11 -17.57
C ASP A 31 -18.74 -34.67 -16.55
N GLY A 32 -18.80 -34.04 -15.38
CA GLY A 32 -19.75 -34.40 -14.33
C GLY A 32 -21.20 -34.19 -14.75
N ILE A 33 -21.53 -33.02 -15.31
CA ILE A 33 -22.87 -32.71 -15.83
C ILE A 33 -23.23 -33.66 -16.97
N SER A 34 -22.30 -33.94 -17.88
CA SER A 34 -22.52 -34.90 -18.98
C SER A 34 -22.85 -36.29 -18.44
N SER A 35 -22.15 -36.74 -17.40
CA SER A 35 -22.43 -38.01 -16.74
C SER A 35 -23.82 -38.05 -16.10
N ILE A 36 -24.27 -36.93 -15.50
CA ILE A 36 -25.65 -36.80 -14.98
C ILE A 36 -26.68 -36.89 -16.12
N CYS A 37 -26.41 -36.31 -17.29
CA CYS A 37 -27.27 -36.49 -18.46
C CYS A 37 -27.40 -37.97 -18.87
N TYR A 38 -26.31 -38.75 -18.80
CA TYR A 38 -26.34 -40.19 -19.04
C TYR A 38 -27.10 -40.97 -17.96
N VAL A 39 -27.04 -40.52 -16.69
CA VAL A 39 -27.91 -41.07 -15.62
C VAL A 39 -29.37 -40.91 -16.02
N CYS A 40 -29.80 -39.72 -16.44
CA CYS A 40 -31.19 -39.53 -16.85
C CYS A 40 -31.58 -40.45 -18.00
N LYS A 41 -30.72 -40.55 -19.03
CA LYS A 41 -30.97 -41.41 -20.19
C LYS A 41 -31.15 -42.88 -19.78
N HIS A 42 -30.27 -43.39 -18.93
CA HIS A 42 -30.39 -44.77 -18.46
C HIS A 42 -31.56 -45.02 -17.51
N LEU A 43 -32.03 -43.99 -16.79
CA LEU A 43 -33.27 -44.06 -16.01
C LEU A 43 -34.52 -44.09 -16.91
N LEU A 44 -34.52 -43.36 -18.02
CA LEU A 44 -35.59 -43.39 -19.02
C LEU A 44 -35.65 -44.75 -19.75
N GLU A 45 -34.49 -45.36 -19.99
CA GLU A 45 -34.37 -46.67 -20.65
C GLU A 45 -34.52 -47.86 -19.67
N ALA A 46 -34.60 -47.62 -18.36
CA ALA A 46 -34.63 -48.70 -17.37
C ALA A 46 -36.01 -49.32 -17.25
N GLU A 47 -36.06 -50.65 -17.22
CA GLU A 47 -37.23 -51.37 -16.73
C GLU A 47 -37.27 -51.26 -15.20
N VAL A 48 -38.37 -50.75 -14.67
CA VAL A 48 -38.61 -50.62 -13.23
C VAL A 48 -39.41 -51.84 -12.77
N ASN A 49 -38.85 -52.63 -11.86
CA ASN A 49 -39.56 -53.76 -11.27
C ASN A 49 -40.77 -53.22 -10.48
N GLN A 50 -41.98 -53.64 -10.88
CA GLN A 50 -43.23 -53.16 -10.29
C GLN A 50 -43.35 -53.46 -8.78
N ASN A 51 -42.74 -54.56 -8.31
CA ASN A 51 -42.84 -54.98 -6.91
C ASN A 51 -41.78 -54.35 -6.02
N SER A 52 -40.58 -54.05 -6.57
CA SER A 52 -39.46 -53.52 -5.77
C SER A 52 -39.10 -52.07 -6.06
N GLY A 53 -39.66 -51.47 -7.12
CA GLY A 53 -39.28 -50.15 -7.60
C GLY A 53 -37.84 -50.06 -8.12
N MET A 54 -37.15 -51.20 -8.27
CA MET A 54 -35.73 -51.26 -8.64
C MET A 54 -35.54 -51.20 -10.15
N CYS A 55 -34.53 -50.45 -10.58
CA CYS A 55 -34.15 -50.31 -12.00
C CYS A 55 -33.26 -51.48 -12.48
N SER A 56 -33.55 -52.04 -13.65
CA SER A 56 -32.77 -53.12 -14.28
C SER A 56 -31.33 -52.71 -14.66
N ASN A 57 -31.11 -51.42 -14.99
CA ASN A 57 -29.83 -50.85 -15.42
C ASN A 57 -28.94 -50.35 -14.27
N TYR A 58 -29.05 -50.97 -13.08
CA TYR A 58 -28.40 -50.50 -11.86
C TYR A 58 -26.91 -50.17 -12.03
N ARG A 59 -26.12 -51.09 -12.60
CA ARG A 59 -24.66 -50.95 -12.71
C ARG A 59 -24.24 -49.78 -13.60
N GLN A 60 -24.96 -49.55 -14.70
CA GLN A 60 -24.69 -48.48 -15.65
C GLN A 60 -25.01 -47.12 -15.01
N ILE A 61 -26.20 -46.98 -14.43
CA ILE A 61 -26.61 -45.75 -13.73
C ILE A 61 -25.62 -45.44 -12.61
N ARG A 62 -25.29 -46.45 -11.81
CA ARG A 62 -24.36 -46.30 -10.69
C ARG A 62 -22.98 -45.81 -11.13
N ARG A 63 -22.43 -46.38 -12.20
CA ARG A 63 -21.13 -45.95 -12.77
C ARG A 63 -21.17 -44.47 -13.17
N HIS A 64 -22.24 -44.01 -13.79
CA HIS A 64 -22.39 -42.60 -14.17
C HIS A 64 -22.56 -41.67 -12.97
N ILE A 65 -23.23 -42.11 -11.90
CA ILE A 65 -23.34 -41.33 -10.66
C ILE A 65 -21.99 -41.18 -9.97
N GLU A 66 -21.23 -42.28 -9.84
CA GLU A 66 -19.88 -42.24 -9.25
C GLU A 66 -18.94 -41.34 -10.06
N TYR A 67 -19.00 -41.45 -11.39
CA TYR A 67 -18.21 -40.59 -12.27
C TYR A 67 -18.61 -39.11 -12.13
N ALA A 68 -19.90 -38.82 -12.05
CA ALA A 68 -20.40 -37.46 -11.83
C ALA A 68 -19.91 -36.86 -10.50
N GLU A 69 -20.00 -37.63 -9.41
CA GLU A 69 -19.54 -37.20 -8.09
C GLU A 69 -18.04 -36.87 -8.11
N GLN A 70 -17.21 -37.79 -8.64
CA GLN A 70 -15.76 -37.59 -8.69
C GLN A 70 -15.37 -36.34 -9.48
N HIS A 71 -15.99 -36.12 -10.63
CA HIS A 71 -15.68 -35.00 -11.51
C HIS A 71 -16.15 -33.65 -10.93
N ILE A 72 -17.34 -33.59 -10.34
CA ILE A 72 -17.85 -32.37 -9.70
C ILE A 72 -17.06 -32.05 -8.43
N ALA A 73 -16.75 -33.05 -7.60
CA ALA A 73 -15.90 -32.87 -6.42
C ALA A 73 -14.49 -32.40 -6.81
N ARG A 74 -13.95 -32.87 -7.95
CA ARG A 74 -12.68 -32.39 -8.49
C ARG A 74 -12.77 -30.91 -8.89
N SER A 75 -13.82 -30.50 -9.59
CA SER A 75 -14.04 -29.08 -9.91
C SER A 75 -14.15 -28.21 -8.67
N GLU A 76 -14.95 -28.63 -7.68
CA GLU A 76 -15.11 -27.94 -6.40
C GLU A 76 -13.76 -27.78 -5.69
N LYS A 77 -12.96 -28.85 -5.61
CA LYS A 77 -11.64 -28.81 -5.00
C LYS A 77 -10.71 -27.84 -5.73
N THR A 78 -10.67 -27.89 -7.05
CA THR A 78 -9.80 -27.01 -7.86
C THR A 78 -10.17 -25.55 -7.65
N ILE A 79 -11.45 -25.19 -7.64
CA ILE A 79 -11.85 -23.79 -7.44
C ILE A 79 -11.58 -23.31 -6.01
N LYS A 80 -11.69 -24.17 -5.01
CA LYS A 80 -11.35 -23.83 -3.62
C LYS A 80 -9.86 -23.53 -3.46
N VAL A 81 -8.98 -24.28 -4.14
CA VAL A 81 -7.54 -23.98 -4.17
C VAL A 81 -7.29 -22.61 -4.82
N LYS A 82 -8.02 -22.27 -5.88
CA LYS A 82 -7.92 -20.94 -6.50
C LYS A 82 -8.39 -19.82 -5.59
N LEU A 83 -9.47 -20.04 -4.85
CA LEU A 83 -9.91 -19.09 -3.83
C LEU A 83 -8.85 -18.88 -2.75
N GLN A 84 -8.23 -19.95 -2.26
CA GLN A 84 -7.16 -19.87 -1.26
C GLN A 84 -5.96 -19.06 -1.76
N ASN A 85 -5.52 -19.29 -3.00
CA ASN A 85 -4.44 -18.49 -3.61
C ASN A 85 -4.80 -17.00 -3.70
N LEU A 86 -6.07 -16.67 -4.02
CA LEU A 86 -6.54 -15.29 -4.05
C LEU A 86 -6.62 -14.67 -2.65
N ASP A 87 -7.06 -15.43 -1.64
CA ASP A 87 -7.05 -15.00 -0.24
C ASP A 87 -5.62 -14.70 0.23
N GLU A 88 -4.65 -15.58 -0.06
CA GLU A 88 -3.22 -15.37 0.23
C GLU A 88 -2.66 -14.13 -0.49
N ARG A 89 -3.03 -13.93 -1.75
CA ARG A 89 -2.62 -12.75 -2.53
C ARG A 89 -3.17 -11.45 -1.93
N MET A 90 -4.43 -11.47 -1.49
CA MET A 90 -5.05 -10.32 -0.84
C MET A 90 -4.34 -10.00 0.48
N GLU A 91 -4.02 -10.99 1.31
CA GLU A 91 -3.25 -10.78 2.53
C GLU A 91 -1.87 -10.17 2.25
N GLN A 92 -1.19 -10.64 1.19
CA GLN A 92 0.09 -10.09 0.79
C GLN A 92 -0.02 -8.62 0.38
N LEU A 93 -1.00 -8.28 -0.45
CA LEU A 93 -1.25 -6.90 -0.89
C LEU A 93 -1.59 -5.98 0.29
N ILE A 94 -2.39 -6.44 1.26
CA ILE A 94 -2.69 -5.68 2.49
C ILE A 94 -1.41 -5.40 3.28
N LYS A 95 -0.51 -6.40 3.41
CA LYS A 95 0.79 -6.22 4.07
C LYS A 95 1.67 -5.23 3.31
N GLU A 96 1.72 -5.32 1.98
CA GLU A 96 2.46 -4.40 1.12
C GLU A 96 1.95 -2.97 1.27
N GLN A 97 0.64 -2.75 1.28
CA GLN A 97 0.02 -1.46 1.53
C GLN A 97 0.42 -0.92 2.91
N GLY A 98 0.27 -1.72 3.96
CA GLY A 98 0.61 -1.31 5.32
C GLY A 98 2.09 -0.93 5.48
N ASN A 99 2.99 -1.68 4.85
CA ASN A 99 4.43 -1.38 4.83
C ASN A 99 4.72 -0.05 4.09
N ALA A 100 4.06 0.20 2.96
CA ALA A 100 4.22 1.43 2.21
C ALA A 100 3.67 2.64 2.98
N GLU A 101 2.52 2.50 3.64
CA GLU A 101 1.94 3.53 4.52
C GLU A 101 2.84 3.82 5.72
N GLN A 102 3.44 2.80 6.34
CA GLN A 102 4.41 2.99 7.42
C GLN A 102 5.67 3.73 6.93
N GLN A 103 6.19 3.37 5.76
CA GLN A 103 7.32 4.07 5.16
C GLN A 103 6.99 5.53 4.87
N ARG A 104 5.79 5.82 4.36
CA ARG A 104 5.31 7.17 4.14
C ARG A 104 5.28 7.97 5.45
N GLN A 105 4.70 7.42 6.51
CA GLN A 105 4.65 8.07 7.82
C GLN A 105 6.05 8.39 8.35
N GLN A 106 6.96 7.42 8.30
CA GLN A 106 8.35 7.63 8.74
C GLN A 106 9.04 8.74 7.94
N LYS A 107 8.81 8.80 6.62
CA LYS A 107 9.38 9.83 5.76
C LYS A 107 8.75 11.21 5.98
N CYS A 108 7.45 11.28 6.28
CA CYS A 108 6.82 12.52 6.72
C CYS A 108 7.44 13.04 8.02
N LEU A 109 7.68 12.18 9.01
CA LEU A 109 8.35 12.58 10.26
C LEU A 109 9.76 13.11 10.00
N THR A 110 10.56 12.41 9.18
CA THR A 110 11.90 12.90 8.80
C THR A 110 11.83 14.25 8.10
N LYS A 111 10.83 14.48 7.23
CA LYS A 111 10.63 15.78 6.58
C LYS A 111 10.30 16.88 7.60
N ASP A 112 9.45 16.58 8.58
CA ASP A 112 9.09 17.54 9.64
C ASP A 112 10.30 17.88 10.51
N ASP A 113 11.13 16.90 10.86
CA ASP A 113 12.41 17.10 11.56
C ASP A 113 13.35 18.03 10.77
N LEU A 114 13.49 17.82 9.45
CA LEU A 114 14.28 18.68 8.57
C LEU A 114 13.73 20.12 8.52
N HIS A 115 12.41 20.29 8.56
CA HIS A 115 11.81 21.63 8.63
C HIS A 115 12.14 22.35 9.94
N ILE A 116 12.17 21.62 11.05
CA ILE A 116 12.59 22.14 12.36
C ILE A 116 14.07 22.53 12.33
N GLU A 117 14.94 21.67 11.81
CA GLU A 117 16.38 21.94 11.67
C GLU A 117 16.63 23.19 10.80
N LYS A 118 15.93 23.28 9.66
CA LYS A 118 15.98 24.46 8.78
C LYS A 118 15.59 25.74 9.50
N TYR A 119 14.59 25.68 10.38
CA TYR A 119 14.14 26.84 11.16
C TYR A 119 15.25 27.32 12.12
N PHE A 120 15.87 26.41 12.87
CA PHE A 120 16.98 26.75 13.78
C PHE A 120 18.23 27.26 13.04
N ALA A 121 18.56 26.67 11.89
CA ALA A 121 19.66 27.15 11.05
C ALA A 121 19.41 28.57 10.53
N LYS A 122 18.16 28.90 10.17
CA LYS A 122 17.76 30.26 9.77
C LYS A 122 17.85 31.27 10.92
N GLU A 123 17.37 30.91 12.11
CA GLU A 123 17.50 31.75 13.30
C GLU A 123 18.97 32.01 13.64
N SER A 124 19.81 30.98 13.56
CA SER A 124 21.26 31.09 13.81
C SER A 124 21.99 31.94 12.76
N LEU A 125 21.55 31.85 11.50
CA LEU A 125 22.02 32.71 10.40
C LEU A 125 21.68 34.18 10.66
N GLU A 126 20.45 34.48 11.09
CA GLU A 126 19.99 35.83 11.41
C GLU A 126 20.83 36.43 12.55
N ASN A 127 20.96 35.71 13.66
CA ASN A 127 21.81 36.10 14.79
C ASN A 127 23.27 36.37 14.36
N SER A 128 23.82 35.52 13.48
CA SER A 128 25.18 35.69 12.97
C SER A 128 25.33 36.88 12.03
N ARG A 129 24.30 37.21 11.26
CA ARG A 129 24.28 38.40 10.40
C ARG A 129 24.21 39.68 11.23
N GLU A 130 23.39 39.73 12.26
CA GLU A 130 23.33 40.87 13.18
C GLU A 130 24.68 41.08 13.86
N ALA A 131 25.31 40.01 14.36
CA ALA A 131 26.62 40.07 14.99
C ALA A 131 27.74 40.46 14.00
N LEU A 132 27.64 40.03 12.74
CA LEU A 132 28.53 40.47 11.66
C LEU A 132 28.41 41.97 11.39
N GLU A 133 27.18 42.48 11.28
CA GLU A 133 26.92 43.91 11.07
C GLU A 133 27.41 44.75 12.24
N GLN A 134 27.21 44.27 13.48
CA GLN A 134 27.76 44.95 14.66
C GLN A 134 29.30 44.95 14.65
N ALA A 135 29.93 43.81 14.32
CA ALA A 135 31.40 43.73 14.23
C ALA A 135 31.95 44.67 13.15
N LYS A 136 31.30 44.78 11.99
CA LYS A 136 31.67 45.75 10.94
C LYS A 136 31.56 47.20 11.40
N LYS A 137 30.50 47.53 12.15
CA LYS A 137 30.33 48.87 12.75
C LYS A 137 31.45 49.17 13.75
N ASN A 138 31.84 48.20 14.57
CA ASN A 138 32.97 48.34 15.51
C ASN A 138 34.29 48.58 14.77
N VAL A 139 34.59 47.79 13.71
CA VAL A 139 35.76 48.02 12.85
C VAL A 139 35.75 49.45 12.28
N ALA A 140 34.62 49.92 11.75
CA ALA A 140 34.49 51.27 11.21
C ALA A 140 34.67 52.37 12.27
N SER A 141 34.25 52.10 13.52
CA SER A 141 34.46 53.01 14.64
C SER A 141 35.92 53.05 15.08
N ALA A 142 36.58 51.89 15.19
CA ALA A 142 37.99 51.78 15.54
C ALA A 142 38.88 52.48 14.51
N LYS A 143 38.62 52.28 13.21
CA LYS A 143 39.33 53.01 12.13
C LYS A 143 39.19 54.52 12.25
N LYS A 144 37.99 55.03 12.54
CA LYS A 144 37.77 56.46 12.76
C LYS A 144 38.49 56.98 14.01
N GLU A 145 38.65 56.18 15.05
CA GLU A 145 39.37 56.59 16.25
C GLU A 145 40.88 56.67 15.98
N ILE A 146 41.44 55.69 15.26
CA ILE A 146 42.82 55.74 14.77
C ILE A 146 43.05 57.01 13.94
N GLU A 147 42.16 57.31 12.97
CA GLU A 147 42.24 58.53 12.15
C GLU A 147 42.24 59.82 13.02
N ARG A 148 41.40 59.89 14.06
CA ARG A 148 41.36 61.06 14.97
C ARG A 148 42.63 61.21 15.79
N GLU A 149 43.20 60.12 16.28
CA GLU A 149 44.42 60.15 17.07
C GLU A 149 45.66 60.44 16.19
N GLU A 150 45.66 59.96 14.94
CA GLU A 150 46.65 60.35 13.93
C GLU A 150 46.55 61.85 13.58
N ASP A 151 45.35 62.37 13.36
CA ASP A 151 45.12 63.80 13.11
C ASP A 151 45.54 64.66 14.31
N ARG A 152 45.32 64.19 15.54
CA ARG A 152 45.81 64.81 16.77
C ARG A 152 47.34 64.81 16.84
N LYS A 153 48.00 63.74 16.40
CA LYS A 153 49.47 63.67 16.34
C LYS A 153 50.04 64.64 15.31
N VAL A 154 49.36 64.83 14.18
CA VAL A 154 49.80 65.76 13.10
C VAL A 154 49.51 67.23 13.46
N THR A 155 48.39 67.50 14.13
CA THR A 155 47.91 68.86 14.40
C THR A 155 48.28 69.37 15.81
N GLY A 156 48.56 68.46 16.75
CA GLY A 156 48.69 68.73 18.18
C GLY A 156 50.12 68.94 18.68
N GLY A 157 50.85 69.87 18.05
CA GLY A 157 52.09 70.41 18.60
C GLY A 157 51.91 71.61 19.56
N TRP A 158 50.69 72.13 19.77
CA TRP A 158 50.51 73.46 20.39
C TRP A 158 49.18 73.75 21.14
N VAL A 159 48.52 72.78 21.79
CA VAL A 159 47.38 73.10 22.69
C VAL A 159 47.53 72.43 24.04
N THR A 160 48.23 73.13 24.92
CA THR A 160 48.26 72.88 26.36
C THR A 160 47.01 73.46 27.00
N ALA A 161 46.38 72.68 27.88
CA ALA A 161 45.40 73.09 28.88
C ALA A 161 44.00 73.54 28.38
N ALA A 162 43.04 72.61 28.37
CA ALA A 162 41.73 72.75 29.03
C ALA A 162 40.79 71.55 28.76
N GLY A 163 40.46 70.80 29.81
CA GLY A 163 39.13 70.18 30.02
C GLY A 163 38.72 68.98 29.16
N VAL A 164 39.00 67.76 29.66
CA VAL A 164 38.41 66.51 29.14
C VAL A 164 36.97 66.37 29.67
N GLY A 165 35.99 66.52 28.78
CA GLY A 165 34.60 66.14 29.00
C GLY A 165 34.33 64.74 28.45
N VAL A 166 33.99 63.79 29.34
CA VAL A 166 33.61 62.42 28.99
C VAL A 166 32.13 62.38 28.59
N THR A 167 31.83 62.10 27.33
CA THR A 167 30.50 61.60 26.94
C THR A 167 30.52 60.08 26.85
N LEU A 168 30.09 59.44 27.94
CA LEU A 168 29.68 58.05 28.00
C LEU A 168 28.42 57.86 27.14
N ILE A 169 28.47 56.97 26.15
CA ILE A 169 27.27 56.36 25.59
C ILE A 169 27.41 54.84 25.74
N PRO A 170 26.78 54.23 26.76
CA PRO A 170 26.84 52.79 26.97
C PRO A 170 25.69 52.10 26.22
N VAL A 171 26.00 51.13 25.36
CA VAL A 171 25.00 50.15 24.89
C VAL A 171 25.62 48.74 24.89
N ALA A 172 25.38 48.05 26.00
CA ALA A 172 25.26 46.60 26.19
C ALA A 172 26.16 45.65 25.36
N GLY A 173 27.20 45.12 26.01
CA GLY A 173 27.95 43.93 25.57
C GLY A 173 29.39 43.97 26.05
N TRP A 174 29.71 43.21 27.11
CA TRP A 174 30.98 43.22 27.84
C TRP A 174 32.24 43.02 26.96
N VAL A 175 33.18 43.98 27.01
CA VAL A 175 34.60 43.74 27.32
C VAL A 175 35.09 44.90 28.18
N LEU A 176 35.52 44.58 29.41
CA LEU A 176 36.18 45.49 30.35
C LEU A 176 37.61 45.78 29.86
N GLY A 177 37.94 47.05 29.61
CA GLY A 177 39.31 47.53 29.45
C GLY A 177 39.53 48.83 30.26
N PRO A 178 40.70 49.08 30.86
CA PRO A 178 40.84 49.95 32.02
C PRO A 178 40.70 51.43 31.70
N MET A 179 39.89 52.09 32.51
CA MET A 179 39.79 53.55 32.64
C MET A 179 41.15 54.11 33.11
N MET A 180 41.99 54.62 32.21
CA MET A 180 43.20 55.35 32.61
C MET A 180 42.90 56.86 32.66
N ILE A 181 42.77 57.35 33.88
CA ILE A 181 42.95 58.76 34.24
C ILE A 181 44.46 58.97 34.33
N CYS A 182 45.07 59.59 33.32
CA CYS A 182 46.46 60.04 33.40
C CYS A 182 46.53 61.57 33.37
N ASP A 183 46.97 62.09 34.51
CA ASP A 183 47.28 63.48 34.77
C ASP A 183 48.44 63.94 33.87
N GLY A 184 48.41 65.22 33.46
CA GLY A 184 49.25 65.74 32.38
C GLY A 184 50.74 65.72 32.70
N ILE A 185 51.54 65.17 31.76
CA ILE A 185 52.89 65.58 31.26
C ILE A 185 53.54 64.33 30.61
N SER A 186 53.07 63.92 29.41
CA SER A 186 53.77 62.99 28.48
C SER A 186 53.10 62.93 27.09
N THR A 187 52.97 64.08 26.42
CA THR A 187 52.10 64.29 25.24
C THR A 187 52.48 63.56 23.94
N ILE A 188 53.46 62.65 23.94
CA ILE A 188 53.83 61.83 22.76
C ILE A 188 53.75 60.33 23.06
N GLU A 189 54.15 59.91 24.27
CA GLU A 189 54.08 58.51 24.68
C GLU A 189 52.63 58.06 24.88
N ASP A 190 51.77 58.93 25.42
CA ASP A 190 50.36 58.61 25.62
C ASP A 190 49.61 58.46 24.29
N ALA A 191 49.85 59.36 23.33
CA ALA A 191 49.26 59.25 21.99
C ALA A 191 49.73 57.99 21.25
N SER A 192 51.01 57.63 21.40
CA SER A 192 51.55 56.40 20.80
C SER A 192 50.99 55.13 21.44
N ARG A 193 50.69 55.16 22.74
CA ARG A 193 50.00 54.07 23.44
C ARG A 193 48.54 53.98 22.99
N ALA A 194 47.83 55.10 22.91
CA ALA A 194 46.44 55.15 22.44
C ALA A 194 46.28 54.64 21.00
N ILE A 195 47.18 54.99 20.08
CA ILE A 195 47.16 54.45 18.71
C ILE A 195 47.36 52.93 18.74
N ARG A 196 48.33 52.43 19.52
CA ARG A 196 48.58 50.98 19.62
C ARG A 196 47.39 50.22 20.19
N ASP A 197 46.79 50.74 21.26
CA ASP A 197 45.59 50.15 21.86
C ASP A 197 44.43 50.15 20.85
N ALA A 198 44.29 51.21 20.04
CA ALA A 198 43.27 51.29 18.99
C ALA A 198 43.56 50.35 17.79
N GLU A 199 44.84 50.14 17.45
CA GLU A 199 45.28 49.15 16.45
C GLU A 199 44.99 47.71 16.92
N ASP A 200 45.28 47.39 18.18
CA ASP A 200 44.97 46.10 18.80
C ASP A 200 43.44 45.87 18.81
N ASP A 201 42.65 46.88 19.20
CA ASP A 201 41.19 46.85 19.14
C ASP A 201 40.66 46.66 17.71
N LEU A 202 41.32 47.28 16.73
CA LEU A 202 40.97 47.11 15.31
C LEU A 202 41.23 45.67 14.86
N GLU A 203 42.39 45.09 15.19
CA GLU A 203 42.74 43.71 14.86
C GLU A 203 41.72 42.72 15.47
N GLU A 204 41.34 42.91 16.75
CA GLU A 204 40.32 42.09 17.38
C GLU A 204 38.97 42.19 16.65
N ASN A 205 38.54 43.41 16.32
CA ASN A 205 37.28 43.63 15.62
C ASN A 205 37.30 43.05 14.20
N GLU A 206 38.41 43.14 13.47
CA GLU A 206 38.59 42.50 12.16
C GLU A 206 38.56 40.97 12.27
N ALA A 207 39.19 40.39 13.30
CA ALA A 207 39.10 38.97 13.59
C ALA A 207 37.65 38.53 13.89
N ARG A 208 36.87 39.35 14.63
CA ARG A 208 35.44 39.12 14.86
C ARG A 208 34.63 39.17 13.58
N VAL A 209 34.89 40.12 12.68
CA VAL A 209 34.26 40.17 11.35
C VAL A 209 34.56 38.89 10.57
N GLY A 210 35.83 38.44 10.55
CA GLY A 210 36.22 37.19 9.91
C GLY A 210 35.47 35.98 10.47
N LYS A 211 35.34 35.89 11.80
CA LYS A 211 34.61 34.82 12.49
C LYS A 211 33.12 34.81 12.12
N TYR A 212 32.43 35.95 12.20
CA TYR A 212 31.00 36.01 11.89
C TYR A 212 30.72 35.81 10.40
N ARG A 213 31.61 36.29 9.52
CA ARG A 213 31.51 36.03 8.08
C ARG A 213 31.57 34.53 7.79
N ARG A 214 32.46 33.80 8.46
CA ARG A 214 32.53 32.33 8.36
C ARG A 214 31.25 31.67 8.84
N LYS A 215 30.76 32.03 10.04
CA LYS A 215 29.48 31.52 10.56
C LYS A 215 28.30 31.74 9.61
N VAL A 216 28.19 32.93 9.02
CA VAL A 216 27.14 33.23 8.04
C VAL A 216 27.25 32.30 6.82
N SER A 217 28.47 32.08 6.32
CA SER A 217 28.71 31.13 5.22
C SER A 217 28.35 29.69 5.60
N ASP A 218 28.70 29.27 6.81
CA ASP A 218 28.43 27.92 7.32
C ASP A 218 26.92 27.66 7.42
N TYR A 219 26.17 28.57 8.06
CA TYR A 219 24.71 28.45 8.17
C TYR A 219 24.00 28.56 6.81
N GLN A 220 24.51 29.38 5.88
CA GLN A 220 23.98 29.41 4.52
C GLN A 220 24.15 28.06 3.81
N SER A 221 25.32 27.43 3.95
CA SER A 221 25.57 26.10 3.40
C SER A 221 24.69 25.04 4.03
N GLU A 222 24.51 25.08 5.36
CA GLU A 222 23.65 24.18 6.11
C GLU A 222 22.19 24.27 5.64
N ILE A 223 21.65 25.49 5.52
CA ILE A 223 20.29 25.70 4.99
C ILE A 223 20.14 25.15 3.58
N SER A 224 21.13 25.37 2.70
CA SER A 224 21.09 24.84 1.33
C SER A 224 21.12 23.30 1.29
N ASN A 225 21.89 22.66 2.18
CA ASN A 225 21.91 21.21 2.30
C ASN A 225 20.56 20.67 2.78
N ILE A 226 20.01 21.23 3.85
CA ILE A 226 18.68 20.84 4.38
C ILE A 226 17.58 21.05 3.33
N GLU A 227 17.66 22.12 2.54
CA GLU A 227 16.73 22.36 1.42
C GLU A 227 16.82 21.28 0.34
N SER A 228 18.03 20.77 0.04
CA SER A 228 18.21 19.64 -0.86
C SER A 228 17.61 18.36 -0.28
N GLU A 229 17.85 18.07 0.99
CA GLU A 229 17.32 16.88 1.67
C GLU A 229 15.79 16.87 1.77
N ILE A 230 15.16 18.03 2.01
CA ILE A 230 13.70 18.18 1.96
C ILE A 230 13.18 17.85 0.57
N LYS A 231 13.82 18.38 -0.49
CA LYS A 231 13.41 18.12 -1.87
C LYS A 231 13.54 16.64 -2.23
N GLU A 232 14.64 15.99 -1.87
CA GLU A 232 14.82 14.55 -2.09
C GLU A 232 13.80 13.72 -1.32
N THR A 233 13.47 14.13 -0.10
CA THR A 233 12.43 13.48 0.72
C THR A 233 11.05 13.64 0.10
N ASP A 234 10.74 14.80 -0.50
CA ASP A 234 9.50 15.05 -1.23
C ASP A 234 9.36 14.15 -2.46
N GLU A 235 10.41 14.05 -3.28
CA GLU A 235 10.43 13.14 -4.43
C GLU A 235 10.22 11.68 -4.01
N LEU A 236 10.76 11.29 -2.85
CA LEU A 236 10.57 9.96 -2.28
C LEU A 236 9.14 9.72 -1.77
N LEU A 237 8.54 10.73 -1.13
CA LEU A 237 7.16 10.68 -0.66
C LEU A 237 6.18 10.55 -1.82
N ASP A 238 6.40 11.29 -2.90
CA ASP A 238 5.58 11.19 -4.13
C ASP A 238 5.65 9.78 -4.73
N LYS A 239 6.86 9.19 -4.74
CA LYS A 239 7.04 7.81 -5.20
C LYS A 239 6.30 6.81 -4.32
N ILE A 240 6.45 6.91 -3.00
CA ILE A 240 5.74 6.02 -2.05
C ILE A 240 4.22 6.19 -2.21
N GLN A 241 3.74 7.42 -2.42
CA GLN A 241 2.31 7.67 -2.66
C GLN A 241 1.82 6.96 -3.92
N SER A 242 2.59 7.02 -5.01
CA SER A 242 2.28 6.28 -6.23
C SER A 242 2.24 4.77 -6.01
N GLU A 243 3.18 4.22 -5.22
CA GLU A 243 3.22 2.80 -4.88
C GLU A 243 1.98 2.38 -4.05
N ILE A 244 1.56 3.20 -3.08
CA ILE A 244 0.33 2.95 -2.30
C ILE A 244 -0.90 2.90 -3.21
N GLU A 245 -1.01 3.85 -4.14
CA GLU A 245 -2.17 3.94 -5.04
C GLU A 245 -2.22 2.78 -6.03
N GLU A 246 -1.07 2.31 -6.52
CA GLU A 246 -0.96 1.10 -7.34
C GLU A 246 -1.42 -0.14 -6.56
N VAL A 247 -0.95 -0.31 -5.31
CA VAL A 247 -1.37 -1.43 -4.45
C VAL A 247 -2.87 -1.40 -4.16
N LYS A 248 -3.46 -0.21 -3.92
CA LYS A 248 -4.91 -0.07 -3.73
C LYS A 248 -5.70 -0.51 -4.95
N GLN A 249 -5.29 -0.10 -6.15
CA GLN A 249 -5.93 -0.56 -7.40
C GLN A 249 -5.86 -2.08 -7.54
N HIS A 250 -4.74 -2.70 -7.14
CA HIS A 250 -4.62 -4.16 -7.13
C HIS A 250 -5.49 -4.83 -6.08
N LEU A 251 -5.65 -4.23 -4.90
CA LEU A 251 -6.58 -4.73 -3.88
C LEU A 251 -8.02 -4.73 -4.39
N ASP A 252 -8.48 -3.61 -4.96
CA ASP A 252 -9.83 -3.48 -5.50
C ASP A 252 -10.08 -4.52 -6.60
N TYR A 253 -9.18 -4.61 -7.57
CA TYR A 253 -9.29 -5.59 -8.66
C TYR A 253 -9.26 -7.05 -8.17
N THR A 254 -8.39 -7.36 -7.21
CA THR A 254 -8.28 -8.71 -6.63
C THR A 254 -9.53 -9.05 -5.81
N ALA A 255 -10.11 -8.09 -5.10
CA ALA A 255 -11.34 -8.27 -4.33
C ALA A 255 -12.54 -8.59 -5.24
N ASP A 256 -12.68 -7.90 -6.36
CA ASP A 256 -13.73 -8.19 -7.36
C ASP A 256 -13.60 -9.63 -7.89
N ILE A 257 -12.38 -10.08 -8.22
CA ILE A 257 -12.13 -11.46 -8.65
C ILE A 257 -12.44 -12.45 -7.53
N GLN A 258 -11.97 -12.18 -6.31
CA GLN A 258 -12.21 -13.03 -5.16
C GLN A 258 -13.71 -13.19 -4.88
N GLU A 259 -14.50 -12.12 -4.99
CA GLU A 259 -15.96 -12.20 -4.85
C GLU A 259 -16.59 -13.12 -5.91
N MET A 260 -16.17 -12.96 -7.18
CA MET A 260 -16.64 -13.83 -8.28
C MET A 260 -16.29 -15.30 -8.03
N VAL A 261 -15.06 -15.59 -7.57
CA VAL A 261 -14.61 -16.94 -7.24
C VAL A 261 -15.36 -17.51 -6.03
N ARG A 262 -15.58 -16.72 -4.97
CA ARG A 262 -16.39 -17.13 -3.80
C ARG A 262 -17.82 -17.53 -4.20
N LYS A 263 -18.46 -16.74 -5.07
CA LYS A 263 -19.78 -17.09 -5.62
C LYS A 263 -19.74 -18.42 -6.38
N ALA A 264 -18.73 -18.63 -7.21
CA ALA A 264 -18.56 -19.87 -7.95
C ALA A 264 -18.27 -21.08 -7.04
N VAL A 265 -17.45 -20.92 -5.99
CA VAL A 265 -17.22 -21.95 -4.96
C VAL A 265 -18.53 -22.34 -4.30
N ASN A 266 -19.33 -21.36 -3.86
CA ASN A 266 -20.62 -21.63 -3.21
C ASN A 266 -21.56 -22.43 -4.11
N LEU A 267 -21.68 -22.04 -5.39
CA LEU A 267 -22.52 -22.75 -6.35
C LEU A 267 -22.03 -24.19 -6.60
N LEU A 268 -20.72 -24.39 -6.77
CA LEU A 268 -20.13 -25.72 -6.95
C LEU A 268 -20.28 -26.60 -5.70
N SER A 269 -20.16 -26.03 -4.50
CA SER A 269 -20.41 -26.74 -3.24
C SER A 269 -21.87 -27.21 -3.14
N ILE A 270 -22.83 -26.41 -3.61
CA ILE A 270 -24.24 -26.83 -3.65
C ILE A 270 -24.42 -28.01 -4.63
N VAL A 271 -23.94 -27.88 -5.87
CA VAL A 271 -24.04 -28.96 -6.87
C VAL A 271 -23.37 -30.25 -6.38
N SER A 272 -22.13 -30.14 -5.88
CA SER A 272 -21.37 -31.25 -5.29
C SER A 272 -22.15 -31.94 -4.17
N GLY A 273 -22.70 -31.16 -3.23
CA GLY A 273 -23.54 -31.69 -2.16
C GLY A 273 -24.78 -32.44 -2.67
N ARG A 274 -25.48 -31.93 -3.69
CA ARG A 274 -26.64 -32.62 -4.28
C ARG A 274 -26.26 -33.92 -4.99
N VAL A 275 -25.14 -33.94 -5.70
CA VAL A 275 -24.66 -35.14 -6.40
C VAL A 275 -24.14 -36.18 -5.40
N THR A 276 -23.52 -35.79 -4.30
CA THR A 276 -23.18 -36.73 -3.21
C THR A 276 -24.42 -37.32 -2.55
N VAL A 277 -25.52 -36.56 -2.42
CA VAL A 277 -26.79 -37.12 -1.94
C VAL A 277 -27.32 -38.18 -2.92
N LEU A 278 -27.29 -37.88 -4.23
CA LEU A 278 -27.66 -38.84 -5.28
C LEU A 278 -26.79 -40.11 -5.23
N GLU A 279 -25.49 -39.94 -5.06
CA GLU A 279 -24.54 -41.04 -4.91
C GLU A 279 -24.88 -41.91 -3.70
N ARG A 280 -25.06 -41.31 -2.53
CA ARG A 280 -25.36 -42.05 -1.29
C ARG A 280 -26.67 -42.81 -1.38
N GLN A 281 -27.69 -42.19 -1.96
CA GLN A 281 -29.02 -42.79 -2.11
C GLN A 281 -29.04 -43.98 -3.07
N THR A 282 -28.07 -44.08 -3.98
CA THR A 282 -28.00 -45.12 -5.01
C THR A 282 -26.97 -46.22 -4.73
N ARG A 283 -26.32 -46.24 -3.56
CA ARG A 283 -25.24 -47.20 -3.23
C ARG A 283 -25.65 -48.67 -3.16
N GLY A 284 -26.88 -48.94 -2.72
CA GLY A 284 -27.38 -50.31 -2.55
C GLY A 284 -28.36 -50.72 -3.64
N PHE A 285 -29.24 -49.80 -4.00
CA PHE A 285 -30.31 -49.98 -4.97
C PHE A 285 -30.75 -48.61 -5.48
N ILE A 286 -31.46 -48.58 -6.60
CA ILE A 286 -32.02 -47.36 -7.19
C ILE A 286 -33.54 -47.47 -7.09
N LEU A 287 -34.12 -46.79 -6.10
CA LEU A 287 -35.57 -46.56 -6.05
C LEU A 287 -35.90 -45.41 -6.99
N TRP A 288 -36.75 -45.69 -7.97
CA TRP A 288 -36.97 -44.79 -9.09
C TRP A 288 -37.48 -43.40 -8.67
N GLU A 289 -38.56 -43.31 -7.91
CA GLU A 289 -39.15 -42.02 -7.51
C GLU A 289 -38.22 -41.18 -6.60
N PRO A 290 -37.60 -41.71 -5.53
CA PRO A 290 -36.65 -40.95 -4.73
C PRO A 290 -35.47 -40.41 -5.54
N VAL A 291 -34.97 -41.18 -6.51
CA VAL A 291 -33.83 -40.77 -7.34
C VAL A 291 -34.22 -39.63 -8.27
N ILE A 292 -35.41 -39.66 -8.86
CA ILE A 292 -35.90 -38.57 -9.72
C ILE A 292 -36.05 -37.26 -8.93
N LYS A 293 -36.54 -37.31 -7.68
CA LYS A 293 -36.60 -36.12 -6.82
C LYS A 293 -35.22 -35.51 -6.57
N VAL A 294 -34.19 -36.33 -6.34
CA VAL A 294 -32.82 -35.83 -6.18
C VAL A 294 -32.27 -35.28 -7.50
N MET A 295 -32.58 -35.91 -8.63
CA MET A 295 -32.16 -35.43 -9.95
C MET A 295 -32.76 -34.05 -10.28
N GLU A 296 -34.00 -33.78 -9.86
CA GLU A 296 -34.59 -32.44 -9.95
C GLU A 296 -33.78 -31.40 -9.18
N GLU A 297 -33.39 -31.71 -7.94
CA GLU A 297 -32.58 -30.83 -7.11
C GLU A 297 -31.16 -30.63 -7.66
N VAL A 298 -30.56 -31.67 -8.25
CA VAL A 298 -29.28 -31.59 -8.97
C VAL A 298 -29.42 -30.66 -10.18
N MET A 299 -30.46 -30.83 -11.00
CA MET A 299 -30.71 -29.97 -12.16
C MET A 299 -30.86 -28.50 -11.75
N LYS A 300 -31.66 -28.19 -10.72
CA LYS A 300 -31.81 -26.83 -10.19
C LYS A 300 -30.47 -26.23 -9.76
N ALA A 301 -29.64 -27.02 -9.06
CA ALA A 301 -28.32 -26.57 -8.64
C ALA A 301 -27.38 -26.29 -9.82
N VAL A 302 -27.37 -27.17 -10.83
CA VAL A 302 -26.56 -26.97 -12.05
C VAL A 302 -27.07 -25.76 -12.84
N ALA A 303 -28.38 -25.47 -12.83
CA ALA A 303 -28.94 -24.31 -13.51
C ALA A 303 -28.37 -23.00 -12.95
N ASN A 304 -28.26 -22.90 -11.62
CA ASN A 304 -27.64 -21.75 -10.97
C ASN A 304 -26.15 -21.61 -11.32
N VAL A 305 -25.44 -22.72 -11.57
CA VAL A 305 -24.05 -22.70 -12.05
C VAL A 305 -23.97 -22.16 -13.48
N ALA A 306 -24.91 -22.52 -14.35
CA ALA A 306 -24.98 -22.04 -15.73
C ALA A 306 -25.28 -20.53 -15.83
N GLU A 307 -25.75 -19.89 -14.77
CA GLU A 307 -25.96 -18.44 -14.72
C GLU A 307 -24.72 -17.67 -14.21
N ASN A 308 -23.72 -18.37 -13.68
CA ASN A 308 -22.53 -17.74 -13.12
C ASN A 308 -21.51 -17.40 -14.21
N ARG A 309 -21.17 -16.11 -14.36
CA ARG A 309 -20.24 -15.61 -15.39
C ARG A 309 -18.87 -16.29 -15.39
N LEU A 310 -18.37 -16.72 -14.23
CA LEU A 310 -17.05 -17.34 -14.10
C LEU A 310 -17.07 -18.81 -14.55
N LEU A 311 -18.16 -19.52 -14.27
CA LEU A 311 -18.33 -20.94 -14.62
C LEU A 311 -19.02 -21.13 -15.97
N TYR A 312 -19.63 -20.08 -16.51
CA TYR A 312 -20.32 -20.11 -17.78
C TYR A 312 -19.33 -20.34 -18.92
N ASN A 313 -19.44 -21.52 -19.53
CA ASN A 313 -18.79 -21.84 -20.79
C ASN A 313 -19.87 -22.30 -21.79
N HIS A 314 -19.63 -22.10 -23.08
CA HIS A 314 -20.55 -22.49 -24.16
C HIS A 314 -20.97 -23.97 -24.06
N GLY A 315 -20.12 -24.84 -23.52
CA GLY A 315 -20.46 -26.25 -23.26
C GLY A 315 -21.50 -26.46 -22.16
N VAL A 316 -21.45 -25.69 -21.07
CA VAL A 316 -22.36 -25.86 -19.90
C VAL A 316 -23.80 -25.60 -20.32
N ALA A 317 -24.05 -24.58 -21.15
CA ALA A 317 -25.40 -24.22 -21.58
C ALA A 317 -26.08 -25.33 -22.38
N GLY A 318 -25.34 -25.96 -23.32
CA GLY A 318 -25.84 -27.11 -24.07
C GLY A 318 -26.15 -28.31 -23.18
N LEU A 319 -25.23 -28.63 -22.26
CA LEU A 319 -25.43 -29.71 -21.30
C LEU A 319 -26.61 -29.44 -20.35
N MET A 320 -26.79 -28.19 -19.90
CA MET A 320 -27.90 -27.77 -19.05
C MET A 320 -29.25 -27.95 -19.76
N ASN A 321 -29.35 -27.58 -21.03
CA ASN A 321 -30.59 -27.77 -21.79
C ASN A 321 -30.93 -29.26 -21.95
N THR A 322 -29.92 -30.10 -22.23
CA THR A 322 -30.09 -31.56 -22.27
C THR A 322 -30.52 -32.12 -20.92
N LEU A 323 -29.88 -31.68 -19.82
CA LEU A 323 -30.22 -32.12 -18.47
C LEU A 323 -31.66 -31.74 -18.11
N ARG A 324 -32.05 -30.50 -18.39
CA ARG A 324 -33.41 -29.99 -18.15
C ARG A 324 -34.46 -30.79 -18.91
N ALA A 325 -34.19 -31.10 -20.18
CA ALA A 325 -35.09 -31.92 -20.98
C ALA A 325 -35.25 -33.33 -20.39
N ASN A 326 -34.13 -34.00 -20.08
CA ASN A 326 -34.16 -35.37 -19.58
C ASN A 326 -34.81 -35.49 -18.19
N VAL A 327 -34.56 -34.53 -17.29
CA VAL A 327 -35.20 -34.50 -15.96
C VAL A 327 -36.69 -34.17 -16.07
N GLY A 328 -37.06 -33.26 -16.98
CA GLY A 328 -38.47 -32.98 -17.28
C GLY A 328 -39.21 -34.23 -17.75
N GLU A 329 -38.61 -35.00 -18.66
CA GLU A 329 -39.18 -36.27 -19.13
C GLU A 329 -39.35 -37.29 -17.99
N LEU A 330 -38.34 -37.46 -17.14
CA LEU A 330 -38.42 -38.32 -15.95
C LEU A 330 -39.57 -37.91 -15.00
N LEU A 331 -39.71 -36.61 -14.73
CA LEU A 331 -40.79 -36.09 -13.87
C LEU A 331 -42.18 -36.33 -14.47
N THR A 332 -42.32 -36.22 -15.80
CA THR A 332 -43.58 -36.52 -16.48
C THR A 332 -43.96 -37.99 -16.38
N LEU A 333 -42.98 -38.91 -16.45
CA LEU A 333 -43.22 -40.33 -16.24
C LEU A 333 -43.67 -40.61 -14.79
N CYS A 334 -43.10 -39.93 -13.78
CA CYS A 334 -43.53 -40.07 -12.39
C CYS A 334 -44.97 -39.61 -12.15
N SER A 335 -45.40 -38.62 -12.93
CA SER A 335 -46.71 -37.98 -12.76
C SER A 335 -47.81 -38.66 -13.61
N SER A 336 -47.46 -39.64 -14.44
CA SER A 336 -48.42 -40.35 -15.29
C SER A 336 -49.36 -41.22 -14.42
N PRO A 337 -50.70 -41.20 -14.64
CA PRO A 337 -51.68 -41.93 -13.84
C PRO A 337 -51.58 -43.47 -13.84
N THR A 338 -50.60 -44.05 -14.55
CA THR A 338 -50.48 -45.50 -14.79
C THR A 338 -50.03 -46.33 -13.59
N HIS A 339 -49.89 -45.74 -12.40
CA HIS A 339 -49.69 -46.47 -11.13
C HIS A 339 -50.87 -46.39 -10.16
N SER A 340 -52.00 -45.77 -10.54
CA SER A 340 -53.17 -45.62 -9.65
C SER A 340 -54.21 -46.75 -9.71
N GLU A 341 -54.05 -47.76 -10.57
CA GLU A 341 -55.05 -48.84 -10.73
C GLU A 341 -54.90 -50.05 -9.79
N TYR A 342 -54.02 -49.98 -8.77
CA TYR A 342 -53.84 -51.09 -7.80
C TYR A 342 -53.97 -50.70 -6.31
N GLU A 343 -54.44 -49.50 -5.98
CA GLU A 343 -54.75 -49.16 -4.57
C GLU A 343 -56.20 -49.50 -4.14
N ASP A 344 -56.98 -50.16 -4.99
CA ASP A 344 -58.38 -50.54 -4.70
C ASP A 344 -58.62 -52.07 -4.56
N TYR A 345 -57.58 -52.87 -4.36
CA TYR A 345 -57.71 -54.31 -4.10
C TYR A 345 -56.79 -54.78 -2.97
N TYR A 346 -57.41 -55.08 -1.82
CA TYR A 346 -57.03 -56.09 -0.81
C TYR A 346 -55.68 -56.00 -0.08
#